data_AF-A0AA38LN02-F1
#
_entry.id   AF-A0AA38LN02-F1
#
_cell.length_a   1.000
_cell.length_b   1.000
_cell.length_c   1.000
_cell.angle_alpha   90.00
_cell.angle_beta   90.00
_cell.angle_gamma   90.00
#
_symmetry.space_group_name_H-M   'P 1'
#
loop_
_entity.id
_entity.type
_entity.pdbx_description
1 polymer ?
#
loop_
_entity_poly.entity_id
_entity_poly.type
_entity_poly.pdbx_seq_one_letter_code
_entity_poly.pdbx_strand_id
1 'polypeptide(L)'
;VFGDSELVANQVRGLNAVKNDLLKNYKNRVWDLMEDFKAFNIMSIPRKENEAADRLAVVGAAFDVVDNIKRDKGQPHIHVVVRPAVPDNNTCWQ
;
A
#
# COMPACT_ATOMS: atom_id res chain seq x y z
N VAL A 1 0.16 -13.81 -1.00
CA VAL A 1 0.49 -12.36 -1.04
C VAL A 1 2.00 -12.21 -1.00
N PHE A 2 2.56 -11.47 -1.95
CA PHE A 2 3.99 -11.18 -2.03
C PHE A 2 4.21 -9.67 -1.93
N GLY A 3 5.25 -9.27 -1.21
CA GLY A 3 5.70 -7.88 -1.15
C GLY A 3 7.18 -7.82 -0.81
N ASP A 4 7.80 -6.66 -0.90
CA ASP A 4 9.23 -6.46 -0.57
C ASP A 4 9.44 -5.92 0.86
N SER A 5 8.35 -5.65 1.58
CA SER A 5 8.38 -5.13 2.96
C SER A 5 8.36 -6.27 3.99
N GLU A 6 9.54 -6.72 4.40
CA GLU A 6 9.69 -7.80 5.38
C GLU A 6 9.02 -7.47 6.73
N LEU A 7 9.15 -6.23 7.20
CA LEU A 7 8.53 -5.79 8.44
C LEU A 7 7.00 -5.97 8.41
N VAL A 8 6.36 -5.55 7.31
CA VAL A 8 4.91 -5.64 7.13
C VAL A 8 4.48 -7.11 7.09
N ALA A 9 5.18 -7.94 6.31
CA ALA A 9 4.90 -9.37 6.25
C ALA A 9 5.00 -10.02 7.64
N ASN A 10 6.04 -9.71 8.41
CA ASN A 10 6.24 -10.25 9.76
C ASN A 10 5.22 -9.73 10.78
N GLN A 11 4.80 -8.47 10.66
CA GLN A 11 3.76 -7.89 11.53
C GLN A 11 2.38 -8.51 11.29
N VAL A 12 2.01 -8.72 10.03
CA VAL A 12 0.76 -9.39 9.65
C VAL A 12 0.78 -10.84 10.14
N ARG A 13 1.90 -11.57 9.96
CA ARG A 13 2.07 -12.95 10.45
C ARG A 13 2.11 -13.08 11.98
N GLY A 14 2.24 -11.97 12.71
CA GLY A 14 2.37 -11.97 14.17
C GLY A 14 3.76 -12.33 14.69
N LEU A 15 4.78 -12.37 13.83
CA LEU A 15 6.18 -12.60 14.23
C LEU A 15 6.78 -11.35 14.88
N ASN A 16 6.39 -10.17 14.40
CA ASN A 16 6.82 -8.88 14.96
C ASN A 16 5.65 -8.14 15.60
N ALA A 17 5.90 -7.58 16.79
CA ALA A 17 4.93 -6.73 17.47
C ALA A 17 4.80 -5.38 16.75
N VAL A 18 3.56 -4.91 16.60
CA VAL A 18 3.26 -3.58 16.05
C VAL A 18 3.15 -2.60 17.21
N LYS A 19 4.09 -1.65 17.29
CA LYS A 19 4.13 -0.67 18.39
C LYS A 19 3.23 0.54 18.14
N ASN A 20 3.19 1.02 16.89
CA ASN A 20 2.42 2.19 16.49
C ASN A 20 0.93 1.82 16.38
N ASP A 21 0.06 2.57 17.07
CA ASP A 21 -1.38 2.32 17.08
C ASP A 21 -2.03 2.46 15.70
N LEU A 22 -1.54 3.35 14.84
CA LEU A 22 -1.98 3.45 13.44
C LEU A 22 -1.67 2.17 12.66
N LEU A 23 -0.45 1.64 12.80
CA LEU A 23 -0.08 0.38 12.16
C LEU A 23 -0.87 -0.81 12.70
N LYS A 24 -1.31 -0.76 13.97
CA LYS A 24 -2.21 -1.79 14.52
C LYS A 24 -3.56 -1.74 13.84
N ASN A 25 -4.11 -0.55 13.59
CA ASN A 25 -5.37 -0.40 12.86
C ASN A 25 -5.26 -0.96 11.44
N TYR A 26 -4.17 -0.67 10.72
CA TYR A 26 -3.93 -1.25 9.40
C TYR A 26 -3.78 -2.78 9.46
N LYS A 27 -3.06 -3.32 10.45
CA LYS A 27 -2.95 -4.76 10.65
C LYS A 27 -4.33 -5.39 10.89
N ASN A 28 -5.15 -4.82 11.76
CA ASN A 28 -6.49 -5.32 12.03
C ASN A 28 -7.35 -5.30 10.77
N ARG A 29 -7.30 -4.21 10.00
CA ARG A 29 -8.04 -4.12 8.73
C ARG A 29 -7.59 -5.17 7.72
N VAL A 30 -6.30 -5.50 7.68
CA VAL A 30 -5.80 -6.63 6.86
C VAL A 30 -6.44 -7.93 7.33
N TRP A 31 -6.48 -8.19 8.63
CA TRP A 31 -7.11 -9.41 9.17
C TRP A 31 -8.61 -9.48 8.91
N ASP A 32 -9.35 -8.37 9.04
CA ASP A 32 -10.78 -8.30 8.70
C ASP A 32 -11.01 -8.72 7.23
N LEU A 33 -10.16 -8.25 6.31
CA LEU A 33 -10.24 -8.62 4.89
C LEU A 33 -9.83 -10.08 4.63
N MET A 34 -9.01 -10.66 5.51
CA MET A 34 -8.57 -12.04 5.38
C MET A 34 -9.63 -13.05 5.83
N GLU A 35 -10.63 -12.65 6.62
CA GLU A 35 -11.73 -13.53 7.05
C GLU A 35 -12.53 -14.08 5.86
N ASP A 36 -12.62 -13.33 4.77
CA ASP A 36 -13.27 -13.74 3.53
C ASP A 36 -12.50 -14.82 2.75
N PHE A 37 -11.23 -15.08 3.11
CA PHE A 37 -10.38 -16.06 2.44
C PHE A 37 -10.24 -17.34 3.27
N LYS A 38 -10.45 -18.50 2.63
CA LYS A 38 -10.30 -19.82 3.28
C LYS A 38 -8.90 -20.06 3.88
N ALA A 39 -7.88 -19.55 3.21
CA ALA A 39 -6.50 -19.59 3.67
C ALA A 39 -5.70 -18.49 2.96
N PHE A 40 -4.74 -17.90 3.66
CA PHE A 40 -3.82 -16.94 3.06
C PHE A 40 -2.39 -17.20 3.54
N ASN A 41 -1.42 -16.77 2.74
CA ASN A 41 -0.02 -16.71 3.12
C ASN A 41 0.58 -15.40 2.62
N ILE A 42 1.35 -14.73 3.46
CA ILE A 42 2.06 -13.50 3.13
C ILE A 42 3.55 -13.70 3.33
N MET A 43 4.35 -13.34 2.35
CA MET A 43 5.80 -13.47 2.42
C MET A 43 6.52 -12.30 1.76
N SER A 44 7.73 -12.02 2.26
CA SER A 44 8.62 -11.04 1.68
C SER A 44 9.44 -11.67 0.56
N ILE A 45 9.52 -10.99 -0.58
CA ILE A 45 10.35 -11.35 -1.73
C ILE A 45 11.35 -10.21 -2.02
N PRO A 46 12.46 -10.49 -2.72
CA PRO A 46 13.38 -9.44 -3.15
C PRO A 46 12.68 -8.36 -3.99
N ARG A 47 13.10 -7.10 -3.84
CA ARG A 47 12.52 -5.96 -4.59
C ARG A 47 12.52 -6.18 -6.11
N LYS A 48 13.55 -6.86 -6.63
CA LYS A 48 13.65 -7.21 -8.06
C LYS A 48 12.48 -8.08 -8.54
N GLU A 49 11.91 -8.91 -7.67
CA GLU A 49 10.76 -9.76 -7.97
C GLU A 49 9.42 -9.04 -7.77
N ASN A 50 9.42 -7.95 -7.01
CA ASN A 50 8.25 -7.09 -6.77
C ASN A 50 8.18 -5.85 -7.69
N GLU A 51 8.94 -5.84 -8.80
CA GLU A 51 9.15 -4.66 -9.64
C GLU A 51 7.82 -4.08 -10.19
N ALA A 52 6.84 -4.94 -10.50
CA ALA A 52 5.55 -4.50 -11.00
C ALA A 52 4.78 -3.64 -9.98
N ALA A 53 4.72 -4.09 -8.71
CA ALA A 53 4.08 -3.32 -7.65
C ALA A 53 4.89 -2.07 -7.30
N ASP A 54 6.22 -2.16 -7.31
CA ASP A 54 7.11 -1.02 -7.06
C ASP A 54 6.91 0.10 -8.09
N ARG A 55 6.83 -0.23 -9.39
CA ARG A 55 6.54 0.76 -10.44
C ARG A 55 5.20 1.45 -10.20
N LEU A 56 4.16 0.69 -9.84
CA LEU A 56 2.84 1.27 -9.55
C LEU A 56 2.87 2.17 -8.31
N ALA A 57 3.60 1.78 -7.27
CA ALA A 57 3.77 2.58 -6.06
C ALA A 57 4.51 3.90 -6.35
N VAL A 58 5.60 3.85 -7.14
CA VAL A 58 6.35 5.04 -7.59
C VAL A 58 5.47 5.98 -8.40
N VAL A 59 4.70 5.43 -9.35
CA VAL A 59 3.72 6.19 -10.14
C VAL A 59 2.68 6.83 -9.22
N GLY A 60 2.09 6.07 -8.30
CA GLY A 60 1.09 6.59 -7.35
C GLY A 60 1.63 7.70 -6.44
N ALA A 61 2.86 7.55 -5.95
CA ALA A 61 3.54 8.56 -5.13
C ALA A 61 3.87 9.84 -5.93
N ALA A 62 4.25 9.70 -7.20
CA ALA A 62 4.50 10.85 -8.07
C ALA A 62 3.22 11.63 -8.43
N PHE A 63 2.05 11.00 -8.32
CA PHE A 63 0.74 11.60 -8.61
C PHE A 63 0.06 12.24 -7.38
N ASP A 64 0.79 12.53 -6.31
CA ASP A 64 0.29 13.44 -5.28
C ASP A 64 0.19 14.86 -5.85
N VAL A 65 -1.04 15.13 -6.29
CA VAL A 65 -1.68 16.38 -6.71
C VAL A 65 -0.89 17.65 -6.35
N VAL A 66 -0.14 18.18 -7.33
CA VAL A 66 0.12 19.62 -7.40
C VAL A 66 -0.85 20.21 -8.42
N ASP A 67 -1.80 20.98 -7.90
CA ASP A 67 -2.94 21.64 -8.53
C ASP A 67 -2.59 22.67 -9.64
N ASN A 68 -1.40 22.61 -10.27
CA ASN A 68 -0.90 23.71 -11.11
C ASN A 68 -0.10 23.35 -12.38
N ILE A 69 -0.06 22.08 -12.84
CA ILE A 69 0.72 21.75 -14.06
C ILE A 69 -0.19 21.65 -15.30
N LYS A 70 -0.01 22.59 -16.24
CA LYS A 70 -0.61 22.56 -17.58
C LYS A 70 -0.25 21.24 -18.26
N ARG A 71 -1.27 20.41 -18.54
CA ARG A 71 -1.13 19.09 -19.16
C ARG A 71 -0.57 19.23 -20.57
N ASP A 72 0.67 18.78 -20.80
CA ASP A 72 1.22 18.62 -22.14
C ASP A 72 0.77 17.29 -22.76
N LYS A 73 0.39 17.32 -24.04
CA LYS A 73 -0.44 16.31 -24.73
C LYS A 73 0.35 15.09 -25.22
N GLY A 74 1.11 14.42 -24.35
CA GLY A 74 1.99 13.32 -24.80
C GLY A 74 2.23 12.14 -23.87
N GLN A 75 1.72 12.12 -22.63
CA GLN A 75 2.07 11.07 -21.66
C GLN A 75 0.94 10.05 -21.42
N PRO A 76 1.29 8.75 -21.25
CA PRO A 76 0.31 7.67 -21.13
C PRO A 76 -0.61 7.90 -19.93
N HIS A 77 -1.90 7.88 -20.23
CA HIS A 77 -2.96 8.19 -19.29
C HIS A 77 -3.23 6.98 -18.40
N ILE A 78 -2.62 6.94 -17.21
CA ILE A 78 -2.99 5.97 -16.17
C ILE A 78 -4.15 6.58 -15.37
N HIS A 79 -5.38 6.14 -15.66
CA HIS A 79 -6.54 6.47 -14.84
C HIS A 79 -6.44 5.73 -13.50
N VAL A 80 -6.02 6.42 -12.44
CA VAL A 80 -6.16 5.91 -11.07
C VAL A 80 -7.62 6.12 -10.66
N VAL A 81 -8.48 5.11 -10.86
CA VAL A 81 -9.94 5.25 -10.70
C VAL A 81 -10.38 5.32 -9.23
N VAL A 82 -9.62 4.75 -8.29
CA VAL A 82 -9.96 4.83 -6.85
C VAL A 82 -8.70 4.73 -6.02
N ARG A 83 -8.42 5.71 -5.17
CA ARG A 83 -7.60 5.50 -3.98
C ARG A 83 -8.53 4.92 -2.92
N PRO A 84 -8.41 3.64 -2.51
CA PRO A 84 -9.17 3.16 -1.36
C PRO A 84 -8.68 3.95 -0.15
N ALA A 85 -9.41 4.99 0.22
CA ALA A 85 -9.16 5.70 1.46
C ALA A 85 -9.46 4.73 2.60
N VAL A 86 -8.42 4.23 3.26
CA VAL A 86 -8.60 3.83 4.65
C VAL A 86 -9.01 5.12 5.38
N PRO A 87 -10.07 5.11 6.20
CA PRO A 87 -10.73 6.34 6.71
C PRO A 87 -9.87 7.26 7.60
N ASP A 88 -8.55 7.09 7.69
CA ASP A 88 -7.62 7.86 8.50
C ASP A 88 -6.76 8.89 7.72
N ASN A 89 -6.81 8.92 6.38
CA ASN A 89 -5.94 9.78 5.57
C ASN A 89 -6.29 11.29 5.58
N ASN A 90 -7.22 11.75 6.42
CA ASN A 90 -7.66 13.15 6.46
C ASN A 90 -7.06 13.99 7.60
N THR A 91 -6.31 13.39 8.55
CA THR A 91 -5.93 14.11 9.79
C THR A 91 -4.48 13.95 10.28
N CYS A 92 -3.65 13.12 9.68
CA CYS A 92 -2.26 12.96 10.13
C CYS A 92 -1.26 13.08 8.98
N TRP A 93 -1.13 14.30 8.46
CA TRP A 93 0.11 14.77 7.83
C TRP A 93 0.48 16.10 8.48
N GLN A 94 1.12 16.04 9.65
CA GLN A 94 1.93 17.10 10.24
C GLN A 94 3.17 16.48 10.88
#